data_AF-A0A9E0N7C6-F1
#
_entry.id   AF-A0A9E0N7C6-F1
#
_cell.length_a   1.000
_cell.length_b   1.000
_cell.length_c   1.000
_cell.angle_alpha   90.00
_cell.angle_beta   90.00
_cell.angle_gamma   90.00
#
_symmetry.space_group_name_H-M   'P 1'
#
loop_
_entity.id
_entity.type
_entity.pdbx_description
1 polymer ?
#
loop_
_entity_poly.entity_id
_entity_poly.type
_entity_poly.pdbx_seq_one_letter_code
_entity_poly.pdbx_strand_id
1 'polypeptide(L)'
;MRISWLRAEEITAARVALSAAVAARGWDALFHPDFAAPPAPADLGLSAEAWARLSEHVARAERVSEVVRDHGLDAALTRFRGSGVAIEAATLAAAAQVADQLELALVTDVLACTIDEYLFYAPFLELLMSLGRADLGAAISEFERFVAAYRQAPSRGSGWHERVGAVRDGLADAYVTAGQLDAAERLFAERHGEDTGDVAVALSASRAFLAAGAVGHAVRWLAVGATRADQLGRREFASALRHKEASLRKRLS
;
A
#
# COMPACT_ATOMS: atom_id res chain seq x y z
N MET A 1 -7.93 6.89 8.43
CA MET A 1 -7.18 6.20 7.36
C MET A 1 -7.76 4.80 7.15
N ARG A 2 -7.95 4.36 5.91
CA ARG A 2 -8.30 2.97 5.62
C ARG A 2 -7.03 2.12 5.69
N ILE A 3 -7.02 1.07 6.52
CA ILE A 3 -5.82 0.23 6.70
C ILE A 3 -5.96 -1.18 6.08
N SER A 4 -7.13 -1.60 5.62
CA SER A 4 -7.37 -2.95 5.10
C SER A 4 -8.10 -2.96 3.75
N TRP A 5 -7.75 -3.91 2.89
CA TRP A 5 -8.41 -4.24 1.63
C TRP A 5 -9.73 -4.99 1.81
N LEU A 6 -9.95 -5.58 2.99
CA LEU A 6 -11.19 -6.30 3.29
C LEU A 6 -12.41 -5.40 3.09
N ARG A 7 -13.50 -6.03 2.61
CA ARG A 7 -14.81 -5.42 2.47
C ARG A 7 -15.44 -5.26 3.84
N ALA A 8 -16.31 -4.27 3.99
CA ALA A 8 -17.04 -4.04 5.24
C ALA A 8 -17.85 -5.28 5.66
N GLU A 9 -18.42 -6.01 4.69
CA GLU A 9 -19.18 -7.24 4.91
C GLU A 9 -18.29 -8.37 5.48
N GLU A 10 -17.09 -8.55 4.93
CA GLU A 10 -16.11 -9.55 5.41
C GLU A 10 -15.66 -9.26 6.85
N ILE A 11 -15.34 -7.99 7.14
CA ILE A 11 -14.98 -7.56 8.50
C ILE A 11 -16.15 -7.78 9.47
N THR A 12 -17.36 -7.43 9.06
CA THR A 12 -18.57 -7.59 9.88
C THR A 12 -18.83 -9.06 10.16
N ALA A 13 -18.77 -9.92 9.15
CA ALA A 13 -18.95 -11.36 9.31
C ALA A 13 -17.91 -11.97 10.25
N ALA A 14 -16.64 -11.59 10.13
CA ALA A 14 -15.58 -12.03 11.04
C ALA A 14 -15.85 -11.58 12.48
N ARG A 15 -16.19 -10.30 12.70
CA ARG A 15 -16.55 -9.79 14.04
C ARG A 15 -17.73 -10.54 14.65
N VAL A 16 -18.77 -10.80 13.87
CA VAL A 16 -19.94 -11.57 14.32
C VAL A 16 -19.53 -12.99 14.72
N ALA A 17 -18.73 -13.67 13.90
CA ALA A 17 -18.27 -15.02 14.19
C ALA A 17 -17.35 -15.10 15.43
N LEU A 18 -16.54 -14.08 15.65
CA LEU A 18 -15.62 -13.98 16.80
C LEU A 18 -16.33 -13.59 18.11
N SER A 19 -17.48 -12.91 18.02
CA SER A 19 -18.16 -12.29 19.16
C SER A 19 -18.44 -13.24 20.33
N ALA A 20 -18.89 -14.47 20.07
CA ALA A 20 -19.19 -15.44 21.11
C ALA A 20 -17.94 -15.88 21.89
N ALA A 21 -16.82 -16.07 21.18
CA ALA A 21 -15.57 -16.48 21.78
C ALA A 21 -14.94 -15.33 22.60
N VAL A 22 -14.99 -14.10 22.07
CA VAL A 22 -14.51 -12.89 22.75
C VAL A 22 -15.34 -12.59 23.99
N ALA A 23 -16.67 -12.69 23.92
CA ALA A 23 -17.53 -12.45 25.07
C ALA A 23 -17.24 -13.39 26.25
N ALA A 24 -16.79 -14.61 25.96
CA ALA A 24 -16.49 -15.61 26.99
C ALA A 24 -15.10 -15.43 27.63
N ARG A 25 -14.09 -14.98 26.86
CA ARG A 25 -12.67 -15.07 27.31
C ARG A 25 -11.79 -13.86 26.93
N GLY A 26 -12.35 -12.84 26.26
CA GLY A 26 -11.60 -11.70 25.72
C GLY A 26 -10.79 -12.03 24.45
N TRP A 27 -10.21 -11.02 23.81
CA TRP A 27 -9.41 -11.20 22.60
C TRP A 27 -8.13 -11.98 22.85
N ASP A 28 -7.49 -11.81 24.01
CA ASP A 28 -6.22 -12.48 24.33
C ASP A 28 -6.33 -14.00 24.32
N ALA A 29 -7.45 -14.52 24.81
CA ALA A 29 -7.67 -15.96 24.86
C ALA A 29 -7.81 -16.59 23.47
N LEU A 30 -8.08 -15.79 22.42
CA LEU A 30 -8.14 -16.31 21.06
C LEU A 30 -6.77 -16.69 20.51
N PHE A 31 -5.67 -16.24 21.13
CA PHE A 31 -4.30 -16.43 20.61
C PHE A 31 -3.46 -17.40 21.48
N HIS A 32 -4.10 -18.24 22.30
CA HIS A 32 -3.41 -19.20 23.18
C HIS A 32 -3.99 -20.63 23.07
N PRO A 33 -3.19 -21.67 22.76
CA PRO A 33 -1.78 -21.62 22.34
C PRO A 33 -1.59 -21.10 20.91
N ASP A 34 -2.58 -21.30 20.04
CA ASP A 34 -2.63 -20.84 18.65
C ASP A 34 -4.00 -20.21 18.37
N PHE A 35 -4.09 -19.42 17.31
CA PHE A 35 -5.36 -18.84 16.88
C PHE A 35 -6.35 -19.92 16.39
N ALA A 36 -7.53 -19.97 17.02
CA ALA A 36 -8.61 -20.86 16.61
C ALA A 36 -9.67 -20.09 15.81
N ALA A 37 -9.65 -20.28 14.49
CA ALA A 37 -10.62 -19.65 13.59
C ALA A 37 -12.05 -20.11 13.93
N PRO A 38 -13.04 -19.19 13.98
CA PRO A 38 -14.43 -19.58 14.12
C PRO A 38 -14.93 -20.32 12.85
N PRO A 39 -16.07 -21.01 12.90
CA PRO A 39 -16.67 -21.60 11.71
C PRO A 39 -16.92 -20.56 10.61
N ALA A 40 -16.60 -20.91 9.37
CA ALA A 40 -16.79 -20.02 8.22
C ALA A 40 -18.29 -19.86 7.88
N PRO A 41 -18.77 -18.62 7.64
CA PRO A 41 -20.09 -18.38 7.07
C PRO A 41 -20.21 -19.01 5.67
N ALA A 42 -21.31 -19.73 5.43
CA ALA A 42 -21.51 -20.48 4.18
C ALA A 42 -21.70 -19.58 2.95
N ASP A 43 -22.13 -18.34 3.16
CA ASP A 43 -22.49 -17.35 2.14
C ASP A 43 -21.30 -16.56 1.59
N LEU A 44 -20.15 -16.56 2.27
CA LEU A 44 -18.95 -15.82 1.83
C LEU A 44 -18.16 -16.51 0.73
N GLY A 45 -18.39 -17.80 0.48
CA GLY A 45 -17.68 -18.56 -0.57
C GLY A 45 -16.16 -18.66 -0.37
N LEU A 46 -15.66 -18.40 0.85
CA LEU A 46 -14.25 -18.49 1.19
C LEU A 46 -13.85 -19.92 1.54
N SER A 47 -12.61 -20.30 1.22
CA SER A 47 -12.02 -21.53 1.75
C SER A 47 -11.83 -21.42 3.26
N ALA A 48 -11.78 -22.56 3.96
CA ALA A 48 -11.51 -22.58 5.41
C ALA A 48 -10.18 -21.90 5.76
N GLU A 49 -9.17 -22.06 4.92
CA GLU A 49 -7.85 -21.43 5.08
C GLU A 49 -7.90 -19.90 4.92
N ALA A 50 -8.60 -19.42 3.89
CA ALA A 50 -8.79 -17.98 3.67
C ALA A 50 -9.60 -17.35 4.81
N TRP A 51 -10.64 -18.05 5.29
CA TRP A 51 -11.42 -17.61 6.43
C TRP A 51 -10.60 -17.55 7.73
N ALA A 52 -9.73 -18.55 7.98
CA ALA A 52 -8.86 -18.56 9.14
C ALA A 52 -7.93 -17.34 9.16
N ARG A 53 -7.26 -17.04 8.05
CA ARG A 53 -6.39 -15.86 7.95
C ARG A 53 -7.15 -14.54 8.08
N LEU A 54 -8.31 -14.43 7.44
CA LEU A 54 -9.15 -13.23 7.50
C LEU A 54 -9.65 -12.96 8.92
N SER A 55 -10.18 -14.00 9.58
CA SER A 55 -10.66 -13.87 10.97
C SER A 55 -9.52 -13.59 11.94
N GLU A 56 -8.33 -14.15 11.73
CA GLU A 56 -7.14 -13.82 12.53
C GLU A 56 -6.72 -12.35 12.35
N HIS A 57 -6.67 -11.87 11.09
CA HIS A 57 -6.38 -10.47 10.77
C HIS A 57 -7.33 -9.51 11.49
N VAL A 58 -8.65 -9.80 11.43
CA VAL A 58 -9.66 -9.01 12.14
C VAL A 58 -9.49 -9.11 13.65
N ALA A 59 -9.29 -10.30 14.20
CA ALA A 59 -9.12 -10.50 15.64
C ALA A 59 -7.91 -9.72 16.19
N ARG A 60 -6.81 -9.68 15.46
CA ARG A 60 -5.60 -8.92 15.83
C ARG A 60 -5.85 -7.41 15.81
N ALA A 61 -6.54 -6.90 14.79
CA ALA A 61 -6.92 -5.49 14.72
C ALA A 61 -7.85 -5.08 15.88
N GLU A 62 -8.86 -5.90 16.18
CA GLU A 62 -9.81 -5.65 17.28
C GLU A 62 -9.13 -5.70 18.65
N ARG A 63 -8.20 -6.64 18.84
CA ARG A 63 -7.41 -6.76 20.06
C ARG A 63 -6.62 -5.48 20.37
N VAL A 64 -5.96 -4.90 19.36
CA VAL A 64 -5.26 -3.61 19.52
C VAL A 64 -6.27 -2.49 19.79
N SER A 65 -7.35 -2.45 19.02
CA SER A 65 -8.40 -1.42 19.14
C SER A 65 -9.07 -1.42 20.52
N GLU A 66 -9.25 -2.59 21.13
CA GLU A 66 -9.76 -2.74 22.48
C GLU A 66 -8.82 -2.11 23.51
N VAL A 67 -7.52 -2.43 23.45
CA VAL A 67 -6.55 -1.85 24.40
C VAL A 67 -6.43 -0.34 24.23
N VAL A 68 -6.45 0.18 22.99
CA VAL A 68 -6.47 1.62 22.74
C VAL A 68 -7.71 2.28 23.36
N ARG A 69 -8.88 1.66 23.17
CA ARG A 69 -10.17 2.17 23.68
C ARG A 69 -10.24 2.13 25.21
N ASP A 70 -9.79 1.05 25.82
CA ASP A 70 -10.02 0.78 27.25
C ASP A 70 -8.85 1.26 28.13
N HIS A 71 -7.64 1.37 27.57
CA HIS A 71 -6.42 1.71 28.32
C HIS A 71 -5.57 2.82 27.67
N GLY A 72 -5.96 3.32 26.50
CA GLY A 72 -5.25 4.40 25.80
C GLY A 72 -4.11 3.93 24.90
N LEU A 73 -3.59 4.87 24.11
CA LEU A 73 -2.55 4.61 23.10
C LEU A 73 -1.22 4.13 23.74
N ASP A 74 -0.78 4.73 24.84
CA ASP A 74 0.48 4.37 25.50
C ASP A 74 0.50 2.91 25.99
N ALA A 75 -0.64 2.44 26.52
CA ALA A 75 -0.81 1.05 26.92
C ALA A 75 -0.74 0.11 25.72
N ALA A 76 -1.38 0.49 24.60
CA ALA A 76 -1.34 -0.28 23.36
C ALA A 76 0.07 -0.32 22.75
N LEU A 77 0.80 0.81 22.76
CA LEU A 77 2.19 0.89 22.29
C LEU A 77 3.11 0.00 23.14
N THR A 78 2.99 0.08 24.47
CA THR A 78 3.76 -0.78 25.39
C THR A 78 3.53 -2.27 25.11
N ARG A 79 2.30 -2.61 24.70
CA ARG A 79 1.87 -3.99 24.54
C ARG A 79 2.17 -4.59 23.17
N PHE A 80 1.94 -3.84 22.09
CA PHE A 80 1.93 -4.38 20.72
C PHE A 80 3.07 -3.87 19.85
N ARG A 81 3.82 -2.84 20.28
CA ARG A 81 4.96 -2.37 19.48
C ARG A 81 6.01 -3.47 19.39
N GLY A 82 6.51 -3.70 18.18
CA GLY A 82 7.49 -4.76 17.92
C GLY A 82 6.91 -6.18 17.90
N SER A 83 5.59 -6.35 17.80
CA SER A 83 4.99 -7.70 17.67
C SER A 83 5.39 -8.43 16.38
N GLY A 84 5.89 -7.71 15.38
CA GLY A 84 6.24 -8.24 14.05
C GLY A 84 5.03 -8.53 13.17
N VAL A 85 3.82 -8.18 13.63
CA VAL A 85 2.54 -8.44 12.96
C VAL A 85 2.02 -7.16 12.32
N ALA A 86 1.92 -7.16 10.99
CA ALA A 86 1.63 -5.95 10.21
C ALA A 86 0.30 -5.29 10.57
N ILE A 87 -0.78 -6.06 10.77
CA ILE A 87 -2.08 -5.49 11.12
C ILE A 87 -2.12 -4.87 12.53
N GLU A 88 -1.36 -5.41 13.48
CA GLU A 88 -1.26 -4.84 14.83
C GLU A 88 -0.50 -3.50 14.79
N ALA A 89 0.66 -3.48 14.12
CA ALA A 89 1.43 -2.26 13.89
C ALA A 89 0.61 -1.20 13.12
N ALA A 90 -0.14 -1.61 12.10
CA ALA A 90 -0.97 -0.72 11.30
C ALA A 90 -2.13 -0.13 12.11
N THR A 91 -2.71 -0.92 13.00
CA THR A 91 -3.77 -0.46 13.91
C THR A 91 -3.22 0.54 14.93
N LEU A 92 -2.02 0.29 15.47
CA LEU A 92 -1.32 1.25 16.34
C LEU A 92 -1.01 2.57 15.61
N ALA A 93 -0.45 2.50 14.40
CA ALA A 93 -0.16 3.69 13.60
C ALA A 93 -1.43 4.47 13.23
N ALA A 94 -2.53 3.79 12.90
CA ALA A 94 -3.82 4.44 12.67
C ALA A 94 -4.37 5.12 13.92
N ALA A 95 -4.27 4.48 15.10
CA ALA A 95 -4.67 5.07 16.37
C ALA A 95 -3.81 6.31 16.71
N ALA A 96 -2.50 6.22 16.53
CA ALA A 96 -1.57 7.34 16.72
C ALA A 96 -1.88 8.50 15.77
N GLN A 97 -2.26 8.23 14.52
CA GLN A 97 -2.68 9.27 13.58
C GLN A 97 -3.95 9.99 14.04
N VAL A 98 -4.95 9.26 14.55
CA VAL A 98 -6.18 9.85 15.08
C VAL A 98 -5.91 10.69 16.33
N ALA A 99 -4.93 10.30 17.13
CA ALA A 99 -4.50 11.02 18.33
C ALA A 99 -3.53 12.19 18.06
N ASP A 100 -3.17 12.45 16.79
CA ASP A 100 -2.14 13.43 16.39
C ASP A 100 -0.76 13.16 17.04
N GLN A 101 -0.44 11.88 17.22
CA GLN A 101 0.80 11.37 17.81
C GLN A 101 1.55 10.43 16.84
N LEU A 102 1.24 10.48 15.55
CA LEU A 102 1.90 9.62 14.56
C LEU A 102 3.34 10.08 14.33
N GLU A 103 4.28 9.19 14.63
CA GLU A 103 5.69 9.36 14.34
C GLU A 103 6.14 8.51 13.15
N LEU A 104 7.21 8.94 12.48
CA LEU A 104 7.84 8.19 11.39
C LEU A 104 8.18 6.75 11.81
N ALA A 105 8.63 6.56 13.05
CA ALA A 105 8.99 5.26 13.59
C ALA A 105 7.82 4.25 13.58
N LEU A 106 6.59 4.70 13.83
CA LEU A 106 5.42 3.83 13.78
C LEU A 106 5.09 3.41 12.35
N VAL A 107 5.32 4.28 11.37
CA VAL A 107 5.14 3.95 9.95
C VAL A 107 6.20 2.95 9.50
N THR A 108 7.47 3.16 9.88
CA THR A 108 8.54 2.20 9.55
C THR A 108 8.32 0.85 10.22
N ASP A 109 7.79 0.81 11.44
CA ASP A 109 7.43 -0.43 12.14
C ASP A 109 6.39 -1.25 11.34
N VAL A 110 5.39 -0.59 10.71
CA VAL A 110 4.42 -1.24 9.81
C VAL A 110 5.10 -1.85 8.59
N LEU A 111 5.97 -1.07 7.93
CA LEU A 111 6.63 -1.47 6.68
C LEU A 111 7.73 -2.54 6.87
N ALA A 112 8.22 -2.70 8.09
CA ALA A 112 9.19 -3.74 8.46
C ALA A 112 8.54 -5.10 8.79
N CYS A 113 7.22 -5.15 8.97
CA CYS A 113 6.51 -6.39 9.30
C CYS A 113 6.44 -7.38 8.11
N THR A 114 6.14 -8.64 8.41
CA THR A 114 5.80 -9.63 7.37
C THR A 114 4.58 -9.17 6.57
N ILE A 115 4.63 -9.31 5.24
CA ILE A 115 3.57 -8.83 4.37
C ILE A 115 2.24 -9.55 4.64
N ASP A 116 1.30 -8.78 5.17
CA ASP A 116 -0.12 -9.11 5.29
C ASP A 116 -0.88 -8.71 4.00
N GLU A 117 -1.53 -9.69 3.36
CA GLU A 117 -2.25 -9.51 2.09
C GLU A 117 -3.53 -8.68 2.21
N TYR A 118 -4.10 -8.62 3.41
CA TYR A 118 -5.30 -7.86 3.70
C TYR A 118 -4.97 -6.41 4.02
N LEU A 119 -3.71 -6.07 4.31
CA LEU A 119 -3.34 -4.71 4.66
C LEU A 119 -3.21 -3.81 3.42
N PHE A 120 -3.76 -2.59 3.53
CA PHE A 120 -3.63 -1.56 2.52
C PHE A 120 -2.40 -0.68 2.80
N TYR A 121 -1.27 -0.97 2.14
CA TYR A 121 0.02 -0.31 2.42
C TYR A 121 0.16 1.10 1.84
N ALA A 122 -0.61 1.49 0.82
CA ALA A 122 -0.42 2.77 0.13
C ALA A 122 -0.45 4.00 1.08
N PRO A 123 -1.39 4.12 2.04
CA PRO A 123 -1.39 5.22 2.99
C PRO A 123 -0.11 5.28 3.86
N PHE A 124 0.46 4.12 4.21
CA PHE A 124 1.70 4.08 5.00
C PHE A 124 2.92 4.52 4.18
N LEU A 125 2.97 4.21 2.89
CA LEU A 125 4.02 4.69 1.99
C LEU A 125 3.91 6.20 1.75
N GLU A 126 2.70 6.73 1.63
CA GLU A 126 2.47 8.19 1.57
C GLU A 126 2.90 8.88 2.87
N LEU A 127 2.56 8.30 4.03
CA LEU A 127 2.97 8.80 5.34
C LEU A 127 4.50 8.74 5.53
N LEU A 128 5.15 7.67 5.07
CA LEU A 128 6.61 7.52 5.08
C LEU A 128 7.27 8.72 4.37
N MET A 129 6.82 9.05 3.17
CA MET A 129 7.36 10.17 2.40
C MET A 129 7.03 11.54 3.04
N SER A 130 5.83 11.70 3.60
CA SER A 130 5.39 12.96 4.23
C SER A 130 6.12 13.28 5.55
N LEU A 131 6.27 12.26 6.41
CA LEU A 131 6.96 12.37 7.69
C LEU A 131 8.48 12.38 7.52
N GLY A 132 8.99 11.63 6.54
CA GLY A 132 10.41 11.53 6.19
C GLY A 132 10.97 12.72 5.40
N ARG A 133 10.22 13.81 5.19
CA ARG A 133 10.64 14.96 4.38
C ARG A 133 11.98 15.62 4.81
N ALA A 134 12.34 15.49 6.09
CA ALA A 134 13.62 16.01 6.60
C ALA A 134 14.83 15.18 6.16
N ASP A 135 14.61 13.90 5.85
CA ASP A 135 15.61 12.97 5.32
C ASP A 135 14.95 12.04 4.29
N LEU A 136 14.74 12.58 3.09
CA LEU A 136 14.16 11.83 1.97
C LEU A 136 15.00 10.63 1.56
N GLY A 137 16.33 10.67 1.80
CA GLY A 137 17.21 9.56 1.51
C GLY A 137 16.87 8.34 2.36
N ALA A 138 16.74 8.54 3.67
CA ALA A 138 16.32 7.47 4.59
C ALA A 138 14.91 6.95 4.25
N ALA A 139 13.95 7.85 3.99
CA ALA A 139 12.59 7.46 3.62
C ALA A 139 12.54 6.63 2.33
N ILE A 140 13.33 7.00 1.32
CA ILE A 140 13.45 6.22 0.09
C ILE A 140 14.05 4.84 0.37
N SER A 141 15.10 4.73 1.18
CA SER A 141 15.70 3.42 1.52
C SER A 141 14.72 2.49 2.25
N GLU A 142 13.85 3.04 3.11
CA GLU A 142 12.75 2.29 3.73
C GLU A 142 11.74 1.80 2.68
N PHE A 143 11.36 2.67 1.75
CA PHE A 143 10.44 2.34 0.66
C PHE A 143 11.04 1.26 -0.26
N GLU A 144 12.30 1.39 -0.68
CA GLU A 144 13.02 0.39 -1.48
C GLU A 144 13.01 -0.99 -0.81
N ARG A 145 13.28 -1.03 0.50
CA ARG A 145 13.25 -2.28 1.26
C ARG A 145 11.86 -2.89 1.29
N PHE A 146 10.84 -2.07 1.53
CA PHE A 146 9.45 -2.51 1.48
C PHE A 146 9.10 -3.07 0.10
N VAL A 147 9.43 -2.37 -0.99
CA VAL A 147 9.14 -2.81 -2.36
C VAL A 147 9.82 -4.15 -2.66
N ALA A 148 11.07 -4.33 -2.22
CA ALA A 148 11.79 -5.59 -2.37
C ALA A 148 11.09 -6.74 -1.64
N ALA A 149 10.68 -6.53 -0.39
CA ALA A 149 9.94 -7.52 0.40
C ALA A 149 8.55 -7.81 -0.20
N TYR A 150 7.83 -6.77 -0.61
CA TYR A 150 6.50 -6.86 -1.19
C TYR A 150 6.51 -7.64 -2.50
N ARG A 151 7.53 -7.45 -3.35
CA ARG A 151 7.69 -8.23 -4.59
C ARG A 151 7.96 -9.72 -4.32
N GLN A 152 8.66 -10.06 -3.24
CA GLN A 152 9.03 -11.43 -2.90
C GLN A 152 7.94 -12.17 -2.11
N ALA A 153 6.93 -11.46 -1.59
CA ALA A 153 5.86 -12.11 -0.86
C ALA A 153 5.09 -13.06 -1.83
N PRO A 154 4.72 -14.26 -1.36
CA PRO A 154 4.04 -15.24 -2.20
C PRO A 154 2.76 -14.63 -2.79
N SER A 155 2.51 -14.84 -4.09
CA SER A 155 1.29 -14.35 -4.75
C SER A 155 0.06 -14.93 -4.04
N ARG A 156 -0.79 -14.07 -3.46
CA ARG A 156 -1.93 -14.52 -2.63
C ARG A 156 -3.32 -14.28 -3.23
N GLY A 157 -3.42 -13.81 -4.47
CA GLY A 157 -4.72 -13.64 -5.12
C GLY A 157 -4.64 -12.96 -6.48
N SER A 158 -5.80 -12.81 -7.12
CA SER A 158 -5.94 -12.01 -8.33
C SER A 158 -5.59 -10.54 -8.02
N GLY A 159 -4.91 -9.87 -8.95
CA GLY A 159 -4.50 -8.48 -8.77
C GLY A 159 -3.14 -8.29 -8.06
N TRP A 160 -2.46 -9.36 -7.63
CA TRP A 160 -1.18 -9.23 -6.89
C TRP A 160 -0.10 -8.52 -7.72
N HIS A 161 0.03 -8.89 -8.99
CA HIS A 161 0.98 -8.28 -9.91
C HIS A 161 0.73 -6.78 -10.08
N GLU A 162 -0.53 -6.40 -10.22
CA GLU A 162 -0.99 -5.01 -10.34
C GLU A 162 -0.69 -4.22 -9.06
N ARG A 163 -0.88 -4.82 -7.87
CA ARG A 163 -0.51 -4.19 -6.59
C ARG A 163 0.99 -3.97 -6.46
N VAL A 164 1.80 -4.99 -6.79
CA VAL A 164 3.27 -4.87 -6.79
C VAL A 164 3.70 -3.79 -7.77
N GLY A 165 3.06 -3.74 -8.94
CA GLY A 165 3.28 -2.71 -9.95
C GLY A 165 3.00 -1.30 -9.41
N ALA A 166 1.83 -1.08 -8.82
CA ALA A 166 1.45 0.22 -8.25
C ALA A 166 2.39 0.69 -7.13
N VAL A 167 2.87 -0.22 -6.28
CA VAL A 167 3.87 0.09 -5.24
C VAL A 167 5.20 0.53 -5.86
N ARG A 168 5.65 -0.12 -6.93
CA ARG A 168 6.87 0.26 -7.67
C ARG A 168 6.71 1.60 -8.39
N ASP A 169 5.54 1.86 -8.96
CA ASP A 169 5.24 3.15 -9.58
C ASP A 169 5.28 4.27 -8.51
N GLY A 170 4.79 3.99 -7.28
CA GLY A 170 4.93 4.89 -6.14
C GLY A 170 6.38 5.13 -5.70
N LEU A 171 7.24 4.11 -5.75
CA LEU A 171 8.68 4.27 -5.50
C LEU A 171 9.34 5.15 -6.57
N ALA A 172 8.94 5.00 -7.83
CA ALA A 172 9.42 5.86 -8.91
C ALA A 172 8.99 7.32 -8.70
N ASP A 173 7.73 7.56 -8.29
CA ASP A 173 7.24 8.89 -7.89
C ASP A 173 8.06 9.47 -6.71
N ALA A 174 8.45 8.64 -5.73
CA ALA A 174 9.29 9.05 -4.61
C ALA A 174 10.70 9.47 -5.06
N TYR A 175 11.32 8.74 -5.99
CA TYR A 175 12.61 9.15 -6.59
C TYR A 175 12.51 10.50 -7.29
N VAL A 176 11.44 10.74 -8.06
CA VAL A 176 11.21 12.04 -8.70
C VAL A 176 11.12 13.16 -7.66
N THR A 177 10.36 12.91 -6.59
CA THR A 177 10.18 13.88 -5.49
C THR A 177 11.49 14.23 -4.80
N ALA A 178 12.40 13.27 -4.65
CA ALA A 178 13.73 13.50 -4.08
C ALA A 178 14.78 14.00 -5.10
N GLY A 179 14.39 14.30 -6.34
CA GLY A 179 15.29 14.75 -7.40
C GLY A 179 16.21 13.65 -7.97
N GLN A 180 15.97 12.39 -7.64
CA GLN A 180 16.72 11.23 -8.15
C GLN A 180 16.20 10.80 -9.53
N LEU A 181 16.26 11.72 -10.51
CA LEU A 181 15.58 11.56 -11.81
C LEU A 181 16.06 10.34 -12.60
N ASP A 182 17.35 9.99 -12.52
CA ASP A 182 17.91 8.82 -13.22
C ASP A 182 17.39 7.49 -12.63
N ALA A 183 17.16 7.43 -11.32
CA ALA A 183 16.58 6.25 -10.66
C ALA A 183 15.11 6.11 -11.03
N ALA A 184 14.36 7.23 -11.01
CA ALA A 184 12.97 7.28 -11.46
C ALA A 184 12.82 6.83 -12.91
N GLU A 185 13.61 7.39 -13.84
CA GLU A 185 13.57 7.03 -15.26
C GLU A 185 13.80 5.54 -15.48
N ARG A 186 14.81 4.96 -14.79
CA ARG A 186 15.13 3.54 -14.89
C ARG A 186 13.98 2.66 -14.42
N LEU A 187 13.38 2.98 -13.27
CA LEU A 187 12.29 2.20 -12.71
C LEU A 187 11.03 2.31 -13.57
N PHE A 188 10.66 3.51 -14.04
CA PHE A 188 9.54 3.66 -14.97
C PHE A 188 9.77 2.91 -16.29
N ALA A 189 10.99 2.93 -16.84
CA ALA A 189 11.33 2.20 -18.05
C ALA A 189 11.20 0.68 -17.87
N GLU A 190 11.70 0.13 -16.76
CA GLU A 190 11.54 -1.28 -16.41
C GLU A 190 10.04 -1.64 -16.30
N ARG A 191 9.29 -0.86 -15.51
CA ARG A 191 7.84 -1.03 -15.33
C ARG A 191 7.06 -0.95 -16.65
N HIS A 192 7.40 -0.02 -17.52
CA HIS A 192 6.76 0.13 -18.83
C HIS A 192 7.09 -1.04 -19.78
N GLY A 193 8.27 -1.64 -19.63
CA GLY A 193 8.65 -2.86 -20.34
C GLY A 193 7.88 -4.09 -19.88
N GLU A 194 7.62 -4.20 -18.57
CA GLU A 194 6.84 -5.30 -17.98
C GLU A 194 5.33 -5.18 -18.27
N ASP A 195 4.77 -3.98 -18.11
CA ASP A 195 3.34 -3.73 -18.31
C ASP A 195 3.05 -3.35 -19.75
N THR A 196 3.09 -4.35 -20.63
CA THR A 196 2.89 -4.11 -22.07
C THR A 196 1.44 -3.86 -22.47
N GLY A 197 0.49 -4.21 -21.59
CA GLY A 197 -0.95 -4.19 -21.88
C GLY A 197 -1.63 -2.84 -21.63
N ASP A 198 -0.91 -1.88 -21.04
CA ASP A 198 -1.49 -0.60 -20.67
C ASP A 198 -0.55 0.60 -20.87
N VAL A 199 -1.13 1.79 -20.76
CA VAL A 199 -0.48 3.10 -20.86
C VAL A 199 -0.25 3.74 -19.49
N ALA A 200 -0.74 3.13 -18.41
CA ALA A 200 -0.78 3.69 -17.07
C ALA A 200 0.60 4.13 -16.56
N VAL A 201 1.63 3.29 -16.71
CA VAL A 201 3.00 3.60 -16.27
C VAL A 201 3.52 4.88 -16.94
N ALA A 202 3.31 5.04 -18.25
CA ALA A 202 3.77 6.21 -18.98
C ALA A 202 3.02 7.50 -18.57
N LEU A 203 1.73 7.38 -18.26
CA LEU A 203 0.95 8.50 -17.73
C LEU A 203 1.38 8.87 -16.31
N SER A 204 1.66 7.89 -15.46
CA SER A 204 2.16 8.13 -14.10
C SER A 204 3.51 8.83 -14.14
N ALA A 205 4.46 8.32 -14.92
CA ALA A 205 5.76 8.94 -15.12
C ALA A 205 5.65 10.39 -15.60
N SER A 206 4.83 10.63 -16.64
CA SER A 206 4.60 11.98 -17.16
C SER A 206 4.07 12.93 -16.09
N ARG A 207 3.09 12.48 -15.29
CA ARG A 207 2.50 13.27 -14.19
C ARG A 207 3.53 13.56 -13.10
N ALA A 208 4.30 12.56 -12.68
CA ALA A 208 5.30 12.70 -11.62
C ALA A 208 6.37 13.72 -12.01
N PHE A 209 6.97 13.58 -13.20
CA PHE A 209 7.96 14.52 -13.69
C PHE A 209 7.38 15.93 -13.90
N LEU A 210 6.14 16.05 -14.35
CA LEU A 210 5.49 17.36 -14.50
C LEU A 210 5.28 18.04 -13.15
N ALA A 211 4.85 17.30 -12.12
CA ALA A 211 4.66 17.80 -10.78
C ALA A 211 5.98 18.29 -10.14
N ALA A 212 7.10 17.64 -10.45
CA ALA A 212 8.43 18.06 -10.03
C ALA A 212 9.08 19.15 -10.92
N GLY A 213 8.37 19.68 -11.91
CA GLY A 213 8.90 20.70 -12.82
C GLY A 213 9.90 20.17 -13.86
N ALA A 214 10.13 18.86 -13.93
CA ALA A 214 10.99 18.20 -14.92
C ALA A 214 10.26 18.05 -16.27
N VAL A 215 9.83 19.17 -16.88
CA VAL A 215 8.94 19.17 -18.04
C VAL A 215 9.51 18.40 -19.23
N GLY A 216 10.83 18.41 -19.43
CA GLY A 216 11.49 17.63 -20.49
C GLY A 216 11.26 16.12 -20.35
N HIS A 217 11.33 15.59 -19.12
CA HIS A 217 11.03 14.18 -18.83
C HIS A 217 9.53 13.90 -19.03
N ALA A 218 8.67 14.80 -18.56
CA ALA A 218 7.22 14.66 -18.71
C ALA A 218 6.79 14.57 -20.18
N VAL A 219 7.38 15.40 -21.04
CA VAL A 219 7.15 15.39 -22.49
C VAL A 219 7.61 14.07 -23.13
N ARG A 220 8.79 13.54 -22.75
CA ARG A 220 9.25 12.24 -23.26
C ARG A 220 8.29 11.11 -22.89
N TRP A 221 7.81 11.08 -21.65
CA TRP A 221 6.88 10.06 -21.19
C TRP A 221 5.50 10.15 -21.84
N LEU A 222 5.02 11.34 -22.22
CA LEU A 222 3.83 11.46 -23.07
C LEU A 222 4.02 10.82 -24.44
N ALA A 223 5.19 11.00 -25.06
CA ALA A 223 5.51 10.39 -26.35
C ALA A 223 5.58 8.85 -26.23
N VAL A 224 6.19 8.33 -25.17
CA VAL A 224 6.22 6.89 -24.85
C VAL A 224 4.79 6.34 -24.71
N GLY A 225 3.95 7.02 -23.93
CA GLY A 225 2.55 6.64 -23.75
C GLY A 225 1.74 6.68 -25.06
N ALA A 226 1.99 7.67 -25.92
CA ALA A 226 1.35 7.75 -27.23
C ALA A 226 1.73 6.58 -28.14
N THR A 227 3.01 6.21 -28.18
CA THR A 227 3.49 5.03 -28.92
C THR A 227 2.83 3.74 -28.40
N ARG A 228 2.76 3.55 -27.08
CA ARG A 228 2.08 2.40 -26.47
C ARG A 228 0.58 2.37 -26.82
N ALA A 229 -0.09 3.52 -26.75
CA ALA A 229 -1.50 3.62 -27.10
C ALA A 229 -1.75 3.21 -28.56
N ASP A 230 -0.88 3.61 -29.49
CA ASP A 230 -0.97 3.17 -30.89
C ASP A 230 -0.75 1.66 -31.05
N GLN A 231 0.24 1.09 -30.36
CA GLN A 231 0.49 -0.36 -30.36
C GLN A 231 -0.71 -1.16 -29.85
N LEU A 232 -1.44 -0.61 -28.88
CA LEU A 232 -2.66 -1.19 -28.33
C LEU A 232 -3.92 -0.90 -29.18
N GLY A 233 -3.78 -0.24 -30.34
CA GLY A 233 -4.90 0.13 -31.21
C GLY A 233 -5.76 1.29 -30.71
N ARG A 234 -5.34 1.98 -29.63
CA ARG A 234 -6.05 3.11 -28.99
C ARG A 234 -5.69 4.46 -29.67
N ARG A 235 -5.94 4.55 -30.97
CA ARG A 235 -5.49 5.66 -31.85
C ARG A 235 -5.93 7.06 -31.40
N GLU A 236 -7.19 7.21 -30.98
CA GLU A 236 -7.70 8.50 -30.49
C GLU A 236 -6.95 8.96 -29.24
N PHE A 237 -6.69 8.02 -28.33
CA PHE A 237 -5.93 8.28 -27.12
C PHE A 237 -4.48 8.64 -27.43
N ALA A 238 -3.84 7.93 -28.36
CA ALA A 238 -2.49 8.26 -28.84
C ALA A 238 -2.42 9.69 -29.41
N SER A 239 -3.42 10.09 -30.22
CA SER A 239 -3.52 11.45 -30.76
C SER A 239 -3.65 12.50 -29.66
N ALA A 240 -4.49 12.24 -28.65
CA ALA A 240 -4.65 13.15 -27.50
C ALA A 240 -3.33 13.33 -26.72
N LEU A 241 -2.57 12.25 -26.51
CA LEU A 241 -1.26 12.32 -25.84
C LEU A 241 -0.24 13.13 -26.64
N ARG A 242 -0.15 12.92 -27.96
CA ARG A 242 0.71 13.74 -28.85
C ARG A 242 0.32 15.21 -28.85
N HIS A 243 -0.97 15.51 -28.83
CA HIS A 243 -1.43 16.89 -28.73
C HIS A 243 -0.98 17.55 -27.42
N LYS A 244 -1.09 16.83 -26.30
CA LYS A 244 -0.63 17.30 -24.99
C LYS A 244 0.90 17.47 -24.96
N GLU A 245 1.64 16.54 -25.52
CA GLU A 245 3.10 16.63 -25.72
C GLU A 245 3.49 17.89 -26.49
N ALA A 246 2.86 18.15 -27.64
CA ALA A 246 3.13 19.32 -28.47
C ALA A 246 2.77 20.64 -27.76
N SER A 247 1.67 20.67 -27.02
CA SER A 247 1.26 21.82 -26.22
C SER A 247 2.29 22.17 -25.13
N LEU A 248 2.80 21.16 -24.42
CA LEU A 248 3.85 21.37 -23.41
C LEU A 248 5.17 21.83 -24.02
N ARG A 249 5.59 21.27 -25.16
CA ARG A 249 6.80 21.74 -25.86
C ARG A 249 6.72 23.21 -26.25
N LYS A 250 5.58 23.67 -26.77
CA LYS A 250 5.37 25.09 -27.14
C LYS A 250 5.46 26.06 -25.95
N ARG A 251 5.20 25.57 -24.73
CA ARG A 251 5.33 26.38 -23.51
C ARG A 251 6.78 26.51 -23.02
N LEU A 252 7.68 25.67 -23.52
CA LEU A 252 9.10 25.67 -23.17
C LEU A 252 9.98 26.47 -24.15
N SER A 253 9.47 26.72 -25.37
CA SER A 253 10.09 27.56 -26.40
C SER A 253 9.71 29.02 -26.25
#